data_AF-A0A947CEW4-F1
#
_entry.id   AF-A0A947CEW4-F1
#
_cell.length_a   1.000
_cell.length_b   1.000
_cell.length_c   1.000
_cell.angle_alpha   90.00
_cell.angle_beta   90.00
_cell.angle_gamma   90.00
#
_symmetry.space_group_name_H-M   'P 1'
#
loop_
_entity.id
_entity.type
_entity.pdbx_description
1 polymer ?
#
loop_
_entity_poly.entity_id
_entity_poly.type
_entity_poly.pdbx_seq_one_letter_code
_entity_poly.pdbx_strand_id
1 'polypeptide(L)' 'MERLSKTEAYITMRDGVRLFTSFYVPKDTTQTYPILLMRTPYNSEAGGEDRFNFFVGIFANLVEAGYILA' A
#
# COMPACT_ATOMS: atom_id res chain seq x y z
N MET A 1 9.99 -6.14 5.85
CA MET A 1 9.68 -4.78 5.35
C MET A 1 10.82 -4.12 4.61
N GLU A 2 12.07 -4.48 4.86
CA GLU A 2 13.25 -3.89 4.21
C GLU A 2 13.24 -3.94 2.66
N ARG A 3 12.43 -4.83 2.07
CA ARG A 3 12.24 -5.00 0.61
C ARG A 3 11.12 -4.13 0.01
N LEU A 4 10.36 -3.40 0.81
CA LEU A 4 9.27 -2.53 0.35
C LEU A 4 9.63 -1.06 0.53
N SER A 5 9.23 -0.23 -0.43
CA SER A 5 9.08 1.22 -0.24
C SER A 5 7.61 1.53 0.07
N LYS A 6 7.38 2.48 0.98
CA LYS A 6 6.04 2.99 1.29
C LYS A 6 5.88 4.38 0.67
N THR A 7 4.72 4.65 0.11
CA THR A 7 4.34 6.00 -0.36
C THR A 7 2.92 6.27 0.07
N GLU A 8 2.66 7.46 0.61
CA GLU A 8 1.33 7.89 1.02
C GLU A 8 0.85 9.01 0.11
N ALA A 9 -0.40 8.94 -0.32
CA ALA A 9 -0.99 9.98 -1.16
C ALA A 9 -2.48 10.13 -0.90
N TYR A 10 -2.98 11.32 -1.25
CA TYR A 10 -4.40 11.61 -1.30
C TYR A 10 -4.88 11.52 -2.75
N ILE A 11 -5.70 10.52 -3.06
CA ILE A 11 -6.28 10.31 -4.38
C ILE A 11 -7.56 11.12 -4.51
N THR A 12 -7.60 12.01 -5.50
CA THR A 12 -8.78 12.84 -5.79
C THR A 12 -9.81 12.03 -6.58
N MET A 13 -11.01 11.95 -6.04
CA MET A 13 -12.16 11.27 -6.64
C MET A 13 -12.89 12.19 -7.64
N ARG A 14 -13.85 11.63 -8.39
CA ARG A 14 -14.64 12.35 -9.41
C ARG A 14 -15.37 13.59 -8.87
N ASP A 15 -15.75 13.57 -7.60
CA ASP A 15 -16.45 14.64 -6.90
C ASP A 15 -15.51 15.63 -6.18
N GLY A 16 -14.19 15.46 -6.33
CA GLY A 16 -13.18 16.29 -5.67
C GLY A 16 -12.84 15.86 -4.24
N VAL A 17 -13.53 14.86 -3.67
CA VAL A 17 -13.16 14.30 -2.36
C VAL A 17 -11.81 13.60 -2.48
N ARG A 18 -10.97 13.74 -1.45
CA ARG A 18 -9.63 13.13 -1.42
C ARG A 18 -9.61 11.96 -0.45
N LEU A 19 -9.17 10.79 -0.92
CA LEU A 19 -9.01 9.58 -0.10
C LEU A 19 -7.54 9.30 0.16
N PHE A 20 -7.19 9.14 1.43
CA PHE A 20 -5.86 8.67 1.81
C PHE A 20 -5.62 7.24 1.28
N THR A 21 -4.43 6.99 0.73
CA THR A 21 -3.98 5.68 0.25
C THR A 21 -2.51 5.47 0.60
N SER A 22 -2.16 4.29 1.12
CA SER A 22 -0.77 3.85 1.33
C SER A 22 -0.40 2.80 0.29
N PHE A 23 0.62 3.09 -0.50
CA PHE A 23 1.20 2.16 -1.46
C PHE A 23 2.41 1.48 -0.85
N TYR A 24 2.43 0.15 -0.87
CA TYR A 24 3.57 -0.67 -0.47
C TYR A 24 4.11 -1.37 -1.72
N VAL A 25 5.23 -0.89 -2.22
CA VAL A 25 5.79 -1.27 -3.52
C VAL A 25 7.09 -2.06 -3.32
N PRO A 26 7.32 -3.18 -4.02
CA PRO A 26 8.63 -3.83 -4.03
C PRO A 26 9.73 -2.85 -4.45
N LYS A 27 10.85 -2.84 -3.72
CA LYS A 27 12.04 -2.04 -4.10
C LYS A 27 12.71 -2.56 -5.37
N ASP A 28 12.45 -3.81 -5.74
CA ASP A 28 12.86 -4.34 -7.03
C ASP A 28 12.01 -3.71 -8.13
N THR A 29 12.68 -3.10 -9.11
CA THR A 29 12.07 -2.40 -10.25
C THR A 29 12.36 -3.08 -11.59
N THR A 30 12.91 -4.30 -11.57
CA THR A 30 13.32 -5.03 -12.79
C THR A 30 12.14 -5.60 -13.59
N GLN A 31 10.96 -5.67 -12.98
CA GLN A 31 9.74 -6.21 -13.59
C GLN A 31 8.50 -5.43 -13.17
N THR A 32 7.40 -5.63 -13.89
CA THR A 32 6.09 -5.11 -13.52
C THR A 32 5.42 -6.05 -12.50
N TYR A 33 4.83 -5.46 -11.47
CA TYR A 33 4.17 -6.20 -10.39
C TYR A 33 2.66 -5.96 -10.38
N PRO A 34 1.85 -6.99 -10.07
CA PRO A 34 0.41 -6.83 -9.92
C PRO A 34 0.06 -6.02 -8.67
N ILE A 35 -1.09 -5.33 -8.70
CA ILE A 35 -1.61 -4.55 -7.57
C ILE A 35 -2.78 -5.32 -6.94
N LEU A 36 -2.74 -5.47 -5.61
CA LEU A 36 -3.91 -5.79 -4.80
C LEU A 36 -4.38 -4.52 -4.09
N LEU A 37 -5.57 -4.04 -4.46
CA LEU A 37 -6.20 -2.86 -3.89
C LEU A 37 -7.22 -3.26 -2.82
N MET A 38 -7.13 -2.62 -1.65
CA MET A 38 -8.05 -2.77 -0.54
C MET A 38 -8.59 -1.44 -0.06
N ARG A 39 -9.91 -1.32 -0.04
CA ARG A 39 -10.60 -0.16 0.53
C ARG A 39 -11.18 -0.55 1.87
N THR A 40 -10.85 0.21 2.91
CA THR A 40 -11.24 -0.11 4.28
C THR A 40 -11.67 1.15 5.03
N PRO A 41 -12.70 1.07 5.90
CA PRO A 41 -13.03 2.13 6.84
C PRO A 41 -12.14 2.09 8.11
N TYR A 42 -11.27 1.08 8.25
CA TYR A 42 -10.50 0.81 9.46
C TYR A 42 -9.07 1.34 9.37
N ASN A 43 -8.93 2.67 9.29
CA ASN A 43 -7.68 3.43 9.31
C ASN A 43 -6.50 2.83 8.50
N SER A 44 -6.29 3.34 7.28
CA SER A 44 -5.18 2.91 6.41
C SER A 44 -3.81 3.52 6.76
N GLU A 45 -3.75 4.61 7.55
CA GLU A 45 -2.55 5.46 7.71
C GLU A 45 -1.41 4.85 8.55
N ALA A 46 -1.65 3.73 9.23
CA ALA A 46 -0.66 3.02 10.06
C ALA A 46 0.03 3.85 11.18
N GLY A 47 -0.36 5.11 11.38
CA GLY A 47 0.24 6.01 12.35
C GLY A 47 1.61 6.57 11.94
N GLY A 48 1.84 6.79 10.64
CA GLY A 48 3.01 7.51 10.10
C GLY A 48 3.85 6.72 9.07
N GLU A 49 4.77 7.39 8.41
CA GLU A 49 5.55 6.85 7.28
C GLU A 49 6.40 5.63 7.65
N ASP A 50 6.97 5.60 8.86
CA ASP A 50 7.82 4.49 9.33
C ASP A 50 7.04 3.25 9.78
N ARG A 51 5.70 3.36 9.82
CA ARG A 51 4.82 2.28 10.28
C ARG A 51 4.06 1.68 9.12
N PHE A 52 3.89 0.37 9.18
CA PHE A 52 3.14 -0.37 8.19
C PHE A 52 1.78 -0.76 8.74
N ASN A 53 0.78 -0.71 7.85
CA ASN A 53 -0.58 -1.06 8.23
C ASN A 53 -0.68 -2.56 8.55
N PHE A 54 -1.51 -2.91 9.53
CA PHE A 54 -1.84 -4.28 9.90
C PHE A 54 -2.23 -5.16 8.69
N PHE A 55 -2.99 -4.62 7.74
CA PHE A 55 -3.41 -5.37 6.55
C PHE A 55 -2.23 -5.86 5.70
N VAL A 56 -1.08 -5.17 5.69
CA VAL A 56 0.11 -5.64 4.96
C VAL A 56 0.60 -6.98 5.50
N GLY A 57 0.52 -7.19 6.82
CA GLY A 57 0.91 -8.45 7.46
C GLY A 57 -0.04 -9.61 7.13
N ILE A 58 -1.34 -9.32 6.94
CA ILE A 58 -2.33 -10.35 6.56
C ILE A 58 -2.00 -10.93 5.18
N PHE A 59 -1.50 -10.12 4.26
CA PHE A 59 -1.16 -10.53 2.89
C PHE A 59 0.32 -10.82 2.70
N ALA A 60 1.02 -11.27 3.74
CA ALA A 60 2.46 -11.54 3.69
C ALA A 60 2.87 -12.46 2.52
N ASN A 61 2.06 -13.47 2.20
CA ASN A 61 2.30 -14.36 1.06
C ASN A 61 2.27 -13.62 -0.29
N LEU A 62 1.42 -12.59 -0.44
CA LEU A 62 1.36 -11.78 -1.65
C LEU A 62 2.50 -10.76 -1.70
N VAL A 63 2.89 -10.21 -0.55
CA VAL A 63 4.10 -9.39 -0.42
C VAL A 63 5.34 -10.17 -0.85
N GLU A 64 5.46 -11.43 -0.40
CA GLU A 64 6.56 -12.32 -0.79
C GLU A 64 6.53 -12.66 -2.28
N ALA A 65 5.34 -12.79 -2.87
CA ALA A 65 5.14 -12.97 -4.31
C ALA A 65 5.36 -11.68 -5.13
N GLY A 66 5.67 -10.55 -4.48
CA GLY A 66 5.98 -9.27 -5.13
C GLY A 66 4.76 -8.40 -5.45
N TYR A 67 3.58 -8.68 -4.92
CA TYR A 67 2.42 -7.80 -5.15
C TYR A 67 2.66 -6.41 -4.55
N ILE A 68 2.19 -5.39 -5.26
CA ILE A 68 1.98 -4.06 -4.72
C ILE A 68 0.68 -4.08 -3.92
N LEU A 69 0.72 -3.60 -2.67
CA LEU A 69 -0.48 -3.42 -1.85
C LEU A 69 -0.87 -1.95 -1.82
N ALA A 70 -2.16 -1.66 -2.02
CA ALA A 70 -2.73 -0.32 -1.99
C ALA A 70 -4.04 -0.28 -1.21
#